data_AF-A0A2W7BS05-F1
#
_entry.id   AF-A0A2W7BS05-F1
#
_cell.length_a   1.000
_cell.length_b   1.000
_cell.length_c   1.000
_cell.angle_alpha   90.00
_cell.angle_beta   90.00
_cell.angle_gamma   90.00
#
_symmetry.space_group_name_H-M   'P 1'
#
loop_
_entity.id
_entity.type
_entity.pdbx_description
1 polymer ?
#
loop_
_entity_poly.entity_id
_entity_poly.type
_entity_poly.pdbx_seq_one_letter_code
_entity_poly.pdbx_strand_id
1 'polypeptide(L)' 'MSNTTFEANDLQYFALRQAKDFFGQRWKSNLRTCWETGRYPCSLSQYKAVLQQVRNQAGATWLTKFRFQG' A
#
# COMPACT_ATOMS: atom_id res chain seq x y z
N MET A 1 -7.92 23.59 8.44
CA MET A 1 -7.66 22.46 7.53
C MET A 1 -7.23 21.29 8.40
N SER A 2 -8.09 20.29 8.58
CA SER A 2 -7.77 19.14 9.41
C SER A 2 -6.61 18.39 8.77
N ASN A 3 -5.46 18.34 9.45
CA ASN A 3 -4.35 17.46 9.06
C ASN A 3 -4.76 16.03 9.39
N THR A 4 -5.63 15.45 8.57
CA THR A 4 -6.07 14.06 8.70
C THR A 4 -4.89 13.18 8.29
N THR A 5 -4.08 12.80 9.26
CA THR A 5 -3.06 11.77 9.07
C THR A 5 -3.82 10.49 8.74
N PHE A 6 -3.64 9.97 7.53
CA PHE A 6 -4.24 8.70 7.13
C PHE A 6 -3.60 7.58 7.95
N GLU A 7 -4.43 6.88 8.72
CA GLU A 7 -4.06 5.66 9.42
C GLU A 7 -4.67 4.47 8.67
N ALA A 8 -3.83 3.51 8.31
CA ALA A 8 -4.29 2.29 7.66
C ALA A 8 -5.09 1.44 8.67
N ASN A 9 -6.24 0.90 8.26
CA ASN A 9 -6.96 -0.09 9.06
C ASN A 9 -6.31 -1.48 8.97
N ASP A 10 -6.81 -2.45 9.74
CA ASP A 10 -6.22 -3.80 9.79
C ASP A 10 -6.14 -4.49 8.43
N LEU A 11 -7.17 -4.34 7.58
CA LEU A 11 -7.20 -4.91 6.24
C LEU A 11 -6.16 -4.26 5.33
N GLN A 12 -6.01 -2.94 5.43
CA GLN A 12 -5.01 -2.18 4.68
C GLN A 12 -3.60 -2.52 5.14
N TYR A 13 -3.37 -2.64 6.45
CA TYR A 13 -2.11 -3.13 7.01
C TYR A 13 -1.78 -4.54 6.52
N PHE A 14 -2.75 -5.44 6.53
CA PHE A 14 -2.55 -6.81 6.05
C PHE A 14 -2.20 -6.81 4.55
N ALA A 15 -2.94 -6.07 3.72
CA ALA A 15 -2.65 -5.96 2.28
C ALA A 15 -1.25 -5.37 2.01
N LEU A 16 -0.85 -4.35 2.76
CA LEU A 16 0.50 -3.76 2.69
C LEU A 16 1.56 -4.76 3.12
N ARG A 17 1.29 -5.59 4.14
CA ARG A 17 2.19 -6.66 4.59
C ARG A 17 2.38 -7.72 3.51
N GLN A 18 1.30 -8.17 2.88
CA GLN A 18 1.37 -9.10 1.75
C GLN A 18 2.17 -8.51 0.58
N ALA A 19 1.99 -7.22 0.29
CA ALA A 19 2.80 -6.53 -0.72
C ALA A 19 4.28 -6.45 -0.32
N LYS A 20 4.58 -6.20 0.96
CA LYS A 20 5.95 -6.23 1.50
C LYS A 20 6.59 -7.60 1.35
N ASP A 21 5.88 -8.64 1.74
CA ASP A 21 6.41 -10.01 1.72
C ASP A 21 6.62 -10.50 0.28
N PHE A 22 5.74 -10.11 -0.65
CA PHE A 22 5.88 -10.46 -2.06
C PHE A 22 7.04 -9.73 -2.77
N PHE A 23 7.16 -8.41 -2.58
CA PHE A 23 8.15 -7.60 -3.29
C PHE A 23 9.48 -7.43 -2.53
N GLY A 24 9.56 -7.85 -1.28
CA GLY A 24 10.76 -7.78 -0.44
C GLY A 24 11.20 -6.34 -0.13
N GLN A 25 12.52 -6.10 -0.10
CA GLN A 25 13.08 -4.80 0.30
C GLN A 25 12.60 -3.62 -0.56
N ARG A 26 12.26 -3.87 -1.83
CA ARG A 26 11.82 -2.83 -2.79
C ARG A 26 10.30 -2.68 -2.86
N TRP A 27 9.56 -3.21 -1.90
CA TRP A 27 8.11 -3.28 -1.95
C TRP A 27 7.39 -1.95 -2.11
N LYS A 28 7.90 -0.87 -1.52
CA LYS A 28 7.28 0.46 -1.67
C LYS A 28 7.35 0.97 -3.11
N SER A 29 8.50 0.81 -3.75
CA SER A 29 8.69 1.23 -5.15
C SER A 29 7.85 0.38 -6.09
N ASN A 30 7.84 -0.94 -5.90
CA ASN A 30 7.05 -1.86 -6.73
C ASN A 30 5.55 -1.64 -6.54
N LEU A 31 5.10 -1.43 -5.30
CA LEU A 31 3.70 -1.12 -5.00
C LEU A 31 3.28 0.21 -5.63
N ARG A 32 4.16 1.23 -5.61
CA ARG A 32 3.91 2.49 -6.31
C ARG A 32 3.75 2.27 -7.82
N THR A 33 4.58 1.44 -8.45
CA THR A 33 4.40 1.07 -9.86
C THR A 33 3.07 0.37 -10.10
N CYS A 34 2.62 -0.52 -9.19
CA CYS A 34 1.29 -1.13 -9.26
C CYS A 34 0.16 -0.10 -9.14
N TRP A 35 0.33 0.92 -8.30
CA TRP A 35 -0.63 2.02 -8.15
C TRP A 35 -0.76 2.85 -9.44
N GLU A 36 0.36 3.16 -10.07
CA GLU A 36 0.44 3.96 -11.30
C GLU A 36 -0.08 3.19 -12.51
N THR A 37 0.28 1.91 -12.65
CA THR A 37 -0.10 1.08 -13.80
C THR A 37 -1.45 0.39 -13.64
N GLY A 38 -1.98 0.31 -12.42
CA GLY A 38 -3.17 -0.48 -12.09
C GLY A 38 -2.99 -2.00 -12.21
N ARG A 39 -1.77 -2.45 -12.49
CA ARG A 39 -1.41 -3.87 -12.69
C ARG A 39 -0.80 -4.42 -11.42
N TYR A 40 -1.44 -5.45 -10.87
CA TYR A 40 -1.00 -6.14 -9.67
C TYR A 40 -0.61 -7.58 -10.04
N PRO A 41 0.45 -8.13 -9.44
CA PRO A 41 0.77 -9.55 -9.55
C PRO A 41 -0.44 -10.41 -9.16
N CYS A 42 -0.56 -11.61 -9.74
CA CYS A 42 -1.65 -12.54 -9.41
C CYS A 42 -1.76 -12.80 -7.90
N SER A 43 -0.63 -12.92 -7.21
CA SER A 43 -0.57 -13.11 -5.75
C SER A 43 -1.15 -11.95 -4.94
N LEU A 44 -1.18 -10.73 -5.50
CA LEU A 44 -1.73 -9.53 -4.87
C LEU A 44 -3.09 -9.12 -5.44
N SER A 45 -3.64 -9.87 -6.40
CA SER A 45 -4.90 -9.54 -7.08
C SER A 45 -6.08 -9.42 -6.12
N GLN A 46 -6.16 -10.31 -5.13
CA GLN A 46 -7.18 -10.29 -4.07
C GLN A 46 -7.09 -9.03 -3.19
N TYR A 47 -5.91 -8.43 -3.06
CA TYR A 47 -5.68 -7.22 -2.27
C TYR A 47 -5.73 -5.93 -3.10
N LYS A 48 -5.92 -6.03 -4.44
CA LYS A 48 -5.91 -4.89 -5.37
C LYS A 48 -6.84 -3.77 -4.93
N ALA A 49 -8.08 -4.11 -4.57
CA ALA A 49 -9.08 -3.12 -4.16
C ALA A 49 -8.64 -2.36 -2.91
N VAL A 50 -8.13 -3.07 -1.91
CA VAL A 50 -7.65 -2.51 -0.64
C VAL A 50 -6.41 -1.65 -0.86
N LEU A 51 -5.44 -2.12 -1.66
CA LEU A 51 -4.23 -1.37 -2.00
C LEU A 51 -4.55 -0.08 -2.78
N GLN A 52 -5.55 -0.10 -3.65
CA GLN A 52 -6.04 1.12 -4.32
C GLN A 52 -6.76 2.07 -3.37
N GLN A 53 -7.50 1.57 -2.37
CA GLN A 53 -8.09 2.43 -1.35
C GLN A 53 -7.00 3.16 -0.55
N VAL A 54 -5.94 2.46 -0.14
CA VAL A 54 -4.77 3.09 0.52
C VAL A 54 -4.18 4.19 -0.37
N ARG A 55 -3.98 3.91 -1.66
CA ARG A 55 -3.50 4.94 -2.61
C ARG A 55 -4.43 6.15 -2.65
N ASN A 56 -5.75 5.94 -2.74
CA ASN A 56 -6.72 7.02 -2.88
C ASN A 56 -6.85 7.88 -1.62
N GLN A 57 -6.66 7.28 -0.43
CA GLN A 57 -6.82 7.97 0.85
C GLN A 57 -5.51 8.59 1.36
N ALA A 58 -4.39 7.89 1.17
CA ALA A 58 -3.08 8.26 1.74
C ALA A 58 -2.14 8.91 0.70
N GLY A 59 -2.19 8.45 -0.54
CA GLY A 59 -1.29 8.84 -1.61
C GLY A 59 0.11 8.23 -1.55
N ALA A 60 0.89 8.47 -2.61
CA ALA A 60 2.25 7.94 -2.76
C ALA A 60 3.24 8.47 -1.71
N THR A 61 3.07 9.71 -1.27
CA THR A 61 3.95 10.35 -0.27
C THR A 61 3.77 9.76 1.13
N TRP A 62 2.58 9.23 1.45
CA TRP A 62 2.38 8.51 2.70
C TRP A 62 3.14 7.18 2.72
N LEU A 63 3.13 6.43 1.60
CA LEU A 63 3.81 5.14 1.50
C LEU A 63 5.32 5.24 1.77
N THR A 64 5.96 6.33 1.35
CA THR A 64 7.40 6.53 1.62
C THR A 64 7.68 6.66 3.11
N LYS A 65 6.80 7.33 3.86
CA LYS A 65 6.90 7.54 5.31
C LYS A 65 6.38 6.35 6.13
N PHE A 66 5.48 5.55 5.57
CA PHE A 66 4.85 4.41 6.24
C PHE A 66 5.89 3.43 6.82
N ARG A 67 5.64 2.98 8.04
CA ARG A 67 6.39 1.93 8.71
C ARG A 67 5.40 0.99 9.36
N PHE A 68 5.66 -0.31 9.25
CA PHE A 68 4.97 -1.27 10.10
C PHE A 68 5.39 -0.99 11.54
N GLN A 69 4.42 -0.84 12.45
CA GLN A 69 4.73 -0.91 13.87
C GLN A 69 5.32 -2.29 14.14
N GLY A 70 6.52 -2.31 14.70
CA GLY A 70 7.23 -3.53 15.09
C GLY A 70 6.64 -4.13 16.35
#